data_AF-A0A957AMK2-F1
#
_entry.id   AF-A0A957AMK2-F1
#
_cell.length_a   1.000
_cell.length_b   1.000
_cell.length_c   1.000
_cell.angle_alpha   90.00
_cell.angle_beta   90.00
_cell.angle_gamma   90.00
#
_symmetry.space_group_name_H-M   'P 1'
#
loop_
_entity.id
_entity.type
_entity.pdbx_description
1 polymer ?
#
loop_
_entity_poly.entity_id
_entity_poly.type
_entity_poly.pdbx_seq_one_letter_code
_entity_poly.pdbx_strand_id
1 'polypeptide(L)'
;VKLADYRLTETEMQQTTTPLLIADPEGEQFWPGQSQQLFDGIPGPKDLLAFTAAEGADLHCQPKANGLASQRFFDGFARYLAASAGTPTP
;
A
#
# COMPACT_ATOMS: atom_id res chain seq x y z
N VAL A 1 21.64 -18.08 -0.77
CA VAL A 1 20.96 -17.20 0.20
C VAL A 1 19.77 -17.97 0.79
N LYS A 2 19.43 -17.83 2.08
CA LYS A 2 18.27 -18.51 2.66
C LYS A 2 17.05 -17.61 2.55
N LEU A 3 15.96 -18.12 1.99
CA LEU A 3 14.73 -17.34 1.76
C LEU A 3 14.15 -16.74 3.06
N ALA A 4 14.35 -17.43 4.19
CA ALA A 4 13.94 -16.98 5.52
C ALA A 4 14.60 -15.66 5.97
N ASP A 5 15.72 -15.27 5.34
CA ASP A 5 16.42 -14.02 5.64
C ASP A 5 15.73 -12.81 4.99
N TYR A 6 14.79 -13.02 4.05
CA TYR A 6 14.01 -11.97 3.36
C TYR A 6 12.57 -11.89 3.86
N ARG A 7 12.40 -11.79 5.18
CA ARG A 7 11.10 -11.52 5.80
C ARG A 7 11.18 -10.20 6.54
N LEU A 8 10.11 -9.42 6.47
CA LEU A 8 9.95 -8.27 7.33
C LEU A 8 9.51 -8.76 8.71
N THR A 9 10.31 -8.51 9.73
CA THR A 9 9.97 -8.85 11.11
C THR A 9 9.02 -7.82 11.71
N GLU A 10 8.33 -8.21 12.79
CA GLU A 10 7.45 -7.29 13.52
C GLU A 10 8.20 -6.04 14.02
N THR A 11 9.40 -6.23 14.57
CA THR A 11 10.26 -5.11 15.00
C THR A 11 10.57 -4.14 13.86
N GLU A 12 10.83 -4.64 12.64
CA GLU A 12 11.11 -3.80 11.47
C GLU A 12 9.83 -3.11 10.96
N MET A 13 8.68 -3.78 10.98
CA MET A 13 7.38 -3.14 10.67
C MET A 13 7.09 -1.98 11.61
N GLN A 14 7.36 -2.14 12.91
CA GLN A 14 7.15 -1.12 13.93
C GLN A 14 8.04 0.12 13.76
N GLN A 15 9.15 0.02 13.01
CA GLN A 15 10.01 1.15 12.69
C GLN A 15 9.53 1.94 11.46
N THR A 16 8.54 1.44 10.73
CA THR A 16 8.02 2.11 9.53
C THR A 16 7.10 3.26 9.93
N THR A 17 7.62 4.48 9.80
CA THR A 17 6.92 5.74 10.13
C THR A 17 6.58 6.59 8.92
N THR A 18 7.18 6.29 7.76
CA THR A 18 6.87 6.93 6.49
C THR A 18 5.44 6.57 6.05
N PRO A 19 4.64 7.53 5.57
CA PRO A 19 3.34 7.25 4.98
C PRO A 19 3.39 6.18 3.89
N LEU A 20 2.48 5.21 3.95
CA LEU A 20 2.46 4.06 3.04
C LEU A 20 1.12 3.93 2.31
N LEU A 21 1.19 3.63 1.01
CA LEU A 21 0.05 3.19 0.21
C LEU A 21 0.25 1.71 -0.10
N ILE A 22 -0.64 0.86 0.40
CA ILE A 22 -0.54 -0.60 0.24
C ILE A 22 -1.62 -1.04 -0.75
N ALA A 23 -1.24 -1.69 -1.86
CA ALA A 23 -2.21 -2.32 -2.74
C ALA A 23 -2.72 -3.63 -2.15
N ASP A 24 -4.04 -3.83 -2.21
CA ASP A 24 -4.73 -5.03 -1.75
C ASP A 24 -5.62 -5.59 -2.87
N PRO A 25 -5.04 -6.35 -3.81
CA PRO A 25 -5.77 -6.99 -4.89
C PRO A 25 -6.52 -8.22 -4.38
N GLU A 26 -7.82 -8.31 -4.66
CA GLU A 26 -8.64 -9.50 -4.32
C GLU A 26 -8.06 -10.81 -4.87
N GLY A 27 -7.44 -10.74 -6.05
CA GLY A 27 -6.85 -11.87 -6.78
C GLY A 27 -5.34 -12.03 -6.57
N GLU A 28 -4.77 -11.53 -5.47
CA GLU A 28 -3.33 -11.67 -5.17
C GLU A 28 -2.97 -13.14 -4.92
N GLN A 29 -2.15 -13.71 -5.81
CA GLN A 29 -1.78 -15.12 -5.81
C GLN A 29 -0.41 -15.39 -5.16
N PHE A 30 0.44 -14.38 -5.05
CA PHE A 30 1.82 -14.55 -4.60
C PHE A 30 1.95 -14.42 -3.08
N TRP A 31 1.12 -13.59 -2.45
CA TRP A 31 1.13 -13.34 -1.00
C TRP A 31 -0.29 -13.08 -0.45
N PRO A 32 -1.22 -14.04 -0.57
CA PRO A 32 -2.61 -13.84 -0.20
C PRO A 32 -2.72 -13.37 1.27
N GLY A 33 -3.40 -12.24 1.48
CA GLY A 33 -3.64 -11.64 2.80
C GLY A 33 -2.46 -10.90 3.44
N GLN A 34 -1.26 -10.91 2.85
CA GLN A 34 -0.12 -10.22 3.47
C GLN A 34 -0.21 -8.70 3.41
N SER A 35 -0.93 -8.13 2.42
CA SER A 35 -1.19 -6.69 2.36
C SER A 35 -1.94 -6.19 3.60
N GLN A 36 -2.99 -6.92 4.02
CA GLN A 36 -3.70 -6.62 5.27
C GLN A 36 -2.81 -6.82 6.50
N GLN A 37 -2.01 -7.90 6.55
CA GLN A 37 -1.08 -8.13 7.67
C GLN A 37 -0.06 -6.99 7.84
N LEU A 38 0.50 -6.50 6.72
CA LEU A 38 1.39 -5.35 6.71
C LEU A 38 0.69 -4.08 7.18
N PHE A 39 -0.53 -3.85 6.67
CA PHE A 39 -1.36 -2.73 7.09
C PHE A 39 -1.62 -2.78 8.59
N ASP A 40 -1.99 -3.93 9.15
CA ASP A 40 -2.26 -4.04 10.58
C ASP A 40 -1.01 -3.84 11.44
N GLY A 41 0.16 -4.29 10.95
CA GLY A 41 1.42 -4.28 11.70
C GLY A 41 2.19 -2.95 11.73
N ILE A 42 2.06 -2.09 10.72
CA ILE A 42 2.82 -0.81 10.66
C ILE A 42 2.15 0.26 11.52
N PRO A 43 2.85 1.02 12.39
CA PRO A 43 2.21 2.03 13.23
C PRO A 43 1.99 3.39 12.55
N GLY A 44 2.75 3.68 11.48
CA GLY A 44 2.71 4.95 10.77
C GLY A 44 1.44 5.19 9.94
N PRO A 45 1.29 6.38 9.33
CA PRO A 45 0.20 6.68 8.41
C PRO A 45 0.17 5.70 7.24
N LYS A 46 -1.00 5.18 6.90
CA LYS A 46 -1.14 4.09 5.93
C LYS A 46 -2.55 4.06 5.36
N ASP A 47 -2.63 3.78 4.05
CA ASP A 47 -3.87 3.47 3.36
C ASP A 47 -3.78 2.08 2.76
N LEU A 48 -4.85 1.29 2.90
CA LEU A 48 -5.05 0.04 2.17
C LEU A 48 -5.94 0.31 0.96
N LEU A 49 -5.37 0.15 -0.23
CA LEU A 49 -6.03 0.40 -1.51
C LEU A 49 -6.57 -0.91 -2.07
N ALA A 50 -7.86 -1.15 -1.87
CA ALA A 50 -8.53 -2.33 -2.43
C ALA A 50 -8.56 -2.29 -3.96
N PHE A 51 -8.38 -3.44 -4.61
CA PHE A 51 -8.59 -3.61 -6.05
C PHE A 51 -9.42 -4.85 -6.29
N THR A 52 -10.58 -4.65 -6.92
CA THR A 52 -11.61 -5.69 -6.99
C THR A 52 -11.74 -6.33 -8.36
N ALA A 53 -12.29 -7.55 -8.41
CA ALA A 53 -12.52 -8.26 -9.66
C ALA A 53 -13.62 -7.56 -10.49
N ALA A 54 -14.59 -6.95 -9.80
CA ALA A 54 -15.65 -6.15 -10.43
C ALA A 54 -15.09 -4.92 -11.18
N GLU A 55 -13.97 -4.37 -10.73
CA GLU A 55 -13.25 -3.28 -11.41
C GLU A 55 -12.24 -3.78 -12.45
N GLY A 56 -12.07 -5.11 -12.58
CA GLY A 56 -11.05 -5.71 -13.43
C GLY A 56 -9.62 -5.42 -12.96
N ALA A 57 -9.43 -5.08 -11.68
CA ALA A 57 -8.17 -4.61 -11.11
C ALA A 57 -7.56 -5.58 -10.08
N ASP A 58 -8.22 -6.71 -9.82
CA ASP A 58 -7.91 -7.69 -8.76
C ASP A 58 -6.57 -8.40 -8.89
N LEU A 59 -5.93 -8.38 -10.05
CA LEU A 59 -4.68 -9.11 -10.26
C LEU A 59 -3.47 -8.37 -9.69
N HIS A 60 -2.43 -9.13 -9.39
CA HIS A 60 -1.12 -8.62 -9.00
C HIS A 60 -0.64 -7.52 -9.96
N CYS A 61 -0.27 -6.35 -9.42
CA CYS A 61 0.09 -5.13 -10.16
C CYS A 61 -1.01 -4.54 -11.07
N GLN A 62 -2.27 -4.94 -10.92
CA GLN A 62 -3.42 -4.38 -11.63
C GLN A 62 -3.26 -4.29 -13.18
N PRO A 63 -2.70 -5.29 -13.90
CA PRO A 63 -2.27 -5.16 -15.30
C PRO A 63 -3.38 -4.80 -16.29
N LYS A 64 -4.64 -5.11 -15.95
CA LYS A 64 -5.83 -4.82 -16.76
C LYS A 64 -6.48 -3.48 -16.43
N ALA A 65 -6.04 -2.81 -15.36
CA ALA A 65 -6.64 -1.60 -14.83
C ALA A 65 -5.59 -0.53 -14.45
N ASN A 66 -4.51 -0.42 -15.24
CA ASN A 66 -3.39 0.49 -14.99
C ASN A 66 -3.83 1.95 -14.77
N GLY A 67 -4.87 2.42 -15.47
CA GLY A 67 -5.43 3.75 -15.28
C GLY A 67 -6.06 3.95 -13.89
N LEU A 68 -6.88 2.99 -13.45
CA LEU A 68 -7.48 2.99 -12.11
C LEU A 68 -6.41 2.88 -11.02
N ALA A 69 -5.43 2.00 -11.20
CA ALA A 69 -4.30 1.85 -10.30
C ALA A 69 -3.54 3.17 -10.15
N SER A 70 -3.15 3.78 -11.28
CA SER A 70 -2.46 5.06 -11.30
C SER A 70 -3.28 6.14 -10.58
N GLN A 71 -4.57 6.24 -10.88
CA GLN A 71 -5.44 7.22 -10.23
C GLN A 71 -5.45 7.03 -8.71
N ARG A 72 -5.72 5.83 -8.19
CA ARG A 72 -5.77 5.58 -6.74
C ARG A 72 -4.45 5.88 -6.04
N PHE A 73 -3.33 5.49 -6.65
CA PHE A 73 -2.00 5.79 -6.09
C PHE A 73 -1.68 7.28 -6.10
N PHE A 74 -1.94 7.99 -7.20
CA PHE A 74 -1.66 9.43 -7.29
C PHE A 74 -2.60 10.25 -6.41
N ASP A 75 -3.87 9.88 -6.32
CA ASP A 75 -4.83 10.51 -5.40
C ASP A 75 -4.37 10.30 -3.93
N GLY A 76 -3.89 9.11 -3.59
CA GLY A 76 -3.30 8.81 -2.29
C GLY A 76 -2.06 9.63 -1.99
N PHE A 77 -1.13 9.65 -2.94
CA PHE A 77 0.12 10.37 -2.82
C PHE A 77 -0.11 11.88 -2.66
N ALA A 78 -1.03 12.45 -3.44
CA ALA A 78 -1.41 13.86 -3.34
C ALA A 78 -1.95 14.23 -1.95
N ARG A 79 -2.75 13.36 -1.31
CA ARG A 79 -3.22 13.59 0.07
C ARG A 79 -2.07 13.70 1.06
N TYR A 80 -1.09 12.80 1.00
CA TYR A 80 0.07 12.83 1.89
C TYR A 80 0.98 14.03 1.64
N LEU A 81 1.15 14.45 0.38
CA LEU A 81 1.88 15.68 0.05
C LEU A 81 1.18 16.94 0.56
N ALA A 82 -0.15 17.02 0.41
CA ALA A 82 -0.91 18.17 0.89
C ALA A 82 -0.84 18.29 2.42
N ALA A 83 -0.89 17.16 3.15
CA ALA A 83 -0.78 17.13 4.60
C ALA A 83 0.62 17.53 5.11
N SER A 84 1.68 17.23 4.35
CA SER A 84 3.07 17.55 4.74
C SER A 84 3.48 19.00 4.44
N ALA A 85 2.74 19.70 3.58
CA ALA A 85 3.06 21.07 3.17
C ALA A 85 2.94 22.12 4.28
N GLY A 86 2.27 21.82 5.40
CA GLY A 86 2.01 22.79 6.48
C GLY A 86 1.10 23.94 6.03
N THR A 87 0.42 24.58 6.97
CA THR A 87 -0.26 25.86 6.68
C THR A 87 0.82 26.88 6.28
N PRO A 88 0.70 27.61 5.16
CA PRO A 88 1.62 28.71 4.88
C PRO A 88 1.51 29.69 6.05
N THR A 89 2.61 29.93 6.77
CA THR A 89 2.68 31.05 7.72
C THR A 89 2.47 32.33 6.92
N PRO A 90 1.49 33.18 7.25
CA PRO A 90 1.18 34.39 6.49
C PRO A 90 2.35 35.38 6.45
#